data_AF-A0A3M8UEQ2-F1
#
_entry.id   AF-A0A3M8UEQ2-F1
#
_cell.length_a   1.000
_cell.length_b   1.000
_cell.length_c   1.000
_cell.angle_alpha   90.00
_cell.angle_beta   90.00
_cell.angle_gamma   90.00
#
_symmetry.space_group_name_H-M   'P 1'
#
loop_
_entity.id
_entity.type
_entity.pdbx_description
1 polymer ?
#
loop_
_entity_poly.entity_id
_entity_poly.type
_entity_poly.pdbx_seq_one_letter_code
_entity_poly.pdbx_strand_id
1 'polypeptide(L)'
;MTAFQHELHFADAGEAADLAAFLARLIHYDRAAAVRLQAGGGVLAVFGRPPSFEVLAIRTARLEAVVTAGATDAGAPGGPGALDTTVSAGQFADALDAAGSGKVTASEGLTVAVPEAVTGPPWAGLLPPRGGWRRVPGLPGT
;
A
#
# COMPACT_ATOMS: atom_id res chain seq x y z
N MET A 1 -9.47 -19.59 -5.39
CA MET A 1 -8.77 -18.80 -4.37
C MET A 1 -7.40 -18.45 -4.93
N THR A 2 -7.23 -17.23 -5.43
CA THR A 2 -5.91 -16.74 -5.84
C THR A 2 -5.10 -16.52 -4.56
N ALA A 3 -3.93 -17.14 -4.45
CA ALA A 3 -3.10 -17.00 -3.26
C ALA A 3 -2.55 -15.57 -3.18
N PHE A 4 -2.77 -14.87 -2.07
CA PHE A 4 -2.15 -13.58 -1.80
C PHE A 4 -0.70 -13.79 -1.34
N GLN A 5 0.22 -12.97 -1.83
CA GLN A 5 1.62 -13.00 -1.39
C GLN A 5 1.81 -12.15 -0.13
N HIS A 6 1.07 -11.05 -0.01
CA HIS A 6 1.14 -10.12 1.12
C HIS A 6 -0.24 -9.68 1.57
N GLU A 7 -0.36 -9.34 2.84
CA GLU A 7 -1.57 -8.85 3.49
C GLU A 7 -1.23 -7.64 4.36
N LEU A 8 -2.04 -6.58 4.24
CA LEU A 8 -1.86 -5.29 4.90
C LEU A 8 -2.88 -5.17 6.02
N HIS A 9 -2.40 -4.97 7.25
CA HIS A 9 -3.24 -4.71 8.41
C HIS A 9 -3.19 -3.22 8.71
N PHE A 10 -4.28 -2.51 8.40
CA PHE A 10 -4.39 -1.06 8.61
C PHE A 10 -4.66 -0.75 10.09
N ALA A 11 -4.09 0.35 10.59
CA ALA A 11 -4.27 0.77 11.98
C ALA A 11 -5.71 1.15 12.33
N ASP A 12 -6.49 1.60 11.35
CA ASP A 12 -7.93 1.79 11.47
C ASP A 12 -8.57 1.83 10.08
N ALA A 13 -9.90 1.77 10.03
CA ALA A 13 -10.66 1.80 8.78
C ALA A 13 -10.56 3.15 8.03
N GLY A 14 -10.24 4.25 8.73
CA GLY A 14 -10.08 5.57 8.13
C GLY A 14 -8.85 5.64 7.23
N GLU A 15 -7.74 5.04 7.64
CA GLU A 15 -6.53 4.90 6.83
C GLU A 15 -6.82 4.22 5.47
N ALA A 16 -7.64 3.17 5.48
CA ALA A 16 -8.04 2.45 4.28
C ALA A 16 -9.04 3.22 3.42
N ALA A 17 -10.01 3.91 4.04
CA ALA A 17 -10.99 4.74 3.33
C ALA A 17 -10.32 5.90 2.56
N ASP A 18 -9.38 6.58 3.21
CA ASP A 18 -8.60 7.64 2.58
C ASP A 18 -7.77 7.12 1.40
N LEU A 19 -7.21 5.92 1.55
CA LEU A 19 -6.47 5.27 0.47
C LEU A 19 -7.39 4.89 -0.71
N ALA A 20 -8.57 4.35 -0.43
CA ALA A 20 -9.56 4.04 -1.45
C ALA A 20 -9.97 5.30 -2.24
N ALA A 21 -10.18 6.43 -1.55
CA ALA A 21 -10.48 7.70 -2.19
C ALA A 21 -9.33 8.20 -3.09
N PHE A 22 -8.08 8.04 -2.65
CA PHE A 22 -6.90 8.35 -3.46
C PHE A 22 -6.84 7.52 -4.74
N LEU A 23 -7.04 6.19 -4.63
CA LEU A 23 -7.04 5.29 -5.78
C LEU A 23 -8.19 5.59 -6.75
N ALA A 24 -9.39 5.86 -6.23
CA ALA A 24 -10.54 6.24 -7.04
C ALA A 24 -10.24 7.48 -7.90
N ARG A 25 -9.51 8.46 -7.35
CA ARG A 25 -9.10 9.65 -8.10
C ARG A 25 -8.06 9.33 -9.17
N LEU A 26 -7.12 8.43 -8.93
CA LEU A 26 -6.19 7.97 -9.98
C LEU A 26 -6.94 7.26 -11.11
N ILE A 27 -7.81 6.32 -10.75
CA ILE A 27 -8.63 5.52 -11.68
C ILE A 27 -9.56 6.40 -12.53
N HIS A 28 -10.06 7.49 -11.96
CA HIS A 28 -10.88 8.47 -12.67
C HIS A 28 -10.12 9.09 -13.86
N TYR A 29 -8.82 9.36 -13.72
CA TYR A 29 -7.99 9.91 -14.79
C TYR A 29 -7.39 8.84 -15.70
N ASP A 30 -7.03 7.67 -15.16
CA ASP A 30 -6.49 6.54 -15.90
C ASP A 30 -7.02 5.22 -15.33
N ARG A 31 -7.89 4.55 -16.08
CA ARG A 31 -8.47 3.25 -15.68
C ARG A 31 -7.43 2.13 -15.59
N ALA A 32 -6.29 2.28 -16.28
CA ALA A 32 -5.17 1.33 -16.25
C ALA A 32 -4.07 1.75 -15.27
N ALA A 33 -4.34 2.73 -14.39
CA ALA A 33 -3.36 3.23 -13.43
C ALA A 33 -2.74 2.09 -12.60
N ALA A 34 -1.42 2.15 -12.44
CA ALA A 34 -0.67 1.31 -11.53
C ALA A 34 -0.08 2.17 -10.41
N VAL A 35 0.03 1.57 -9.22
CA VAL A 35 0.63 2.22 -8.04
C VAL A 35 1.76 1.37 -7.49
N ARG A 36 2.84 2.03 -7.08
CA ARG A 36 3.91 1.37 -6.33
C ARG A 36 3.60 1.47 -4.84
N LEU A 37 3.66 0.34 -4.16
CA LEU A 37 3.45 0.18 -2.73
C LEU A 37 4.82 0.00 -2.09
N GLN A 38 5.15 0.83 -1.11
CA GLN A 38 6.31 0.61 -0.24
C GLN A 38 5.88 0.62 1.22
N ALA A 39 6.11 -0.46 1.95
CA ALA A 39 5.81 -0.54 3.37
C ALA A 39 7.07 -0.78 4.21
N GLY A 40 7.07 -0.21 5.42
CA GLY A 40 8.11 -0.41 6.42
C GLY A 40 7.87 0.46 7.65
N GLY A 41 8.35 0.01 8.82
CA GLY A 41 8.24 0.80 10.06
C GLY A 41 6.81 1.19 10.47
N GLY A 42 5.81 0.37 10.11
CA GLY A 42 4.39 0.63 10.42
C GLY A 42 3.71 1.63 9.49
N VAL A 43 4.28 1.93 8.33
CA VAL A 43 3.70 2.85 7.35
C VAL A 43 3.71 2.22 5.96
N LEU A 44 2.61 2.39 5.23
CA LEU A 44 2.49 2.18 3.79
C LEU A 44 2.63 3.53 3.09
N ALA A 45 3.42 3.58 2.03
CA ALA A 45 3.41 4.65 1.05
C ALA A 45 2.91 4.11 -0.30
N VAL A 46 1.94 4.80 -0.88
CA VAL A 46 1.34 4.48 -2.17
C VAL A 46 1.66 5.61 -3.12
N PHE A 47 2.45 5.28 -4.13
CA PHE A 47 2.91 6.19 -5.15
C PHE A 47 2.05 6.02 -6.39
N GLY A 48 1.47 7.11 -6.88
CA GLY A 48 0.73 7.15 -8.14
C GLY A 48 1.09 8.37 -8.95
N ARG A 49 0.89 8.30 -10.27
CA ARG A 49 1.16 9.42 -11.18
C ARG A 49 -0.12 9.79 -11.93
N PRO A 50 -0.84 10.84 -11.51
CA PRO A 50 -1.95 11.36 -12.28
C PRO A 50 -1.48 11.79 -13.69
N PRO A 51 -2.14 11.34 -14.78
CA PRO A 51 -1.74 11.65 -16.15
C PRO A 51 -1.62 13.15 -16.44
N SER A 52 -2.50 13.96 -15.86
CA SER A 52 -2.66 15.37 -16.20
C SER A 52 -1.62 16.31 -15.57
N PHE A 53 -0.82 15.85 -14.61
CA PHE A 53 -0.05 16.76 -13.75
C PHE A 53 1.46 16.54 -13.80
N GLU A 54 1.96 15.49 -14.46
CA GLU A 54 3.39 15.08 -14.44
C GLU A 54 4.02 14.94 -13.04
N VAL A 55 3.22 15.05 -11.97
CA VAL A 55 3.65 14.92 -10.58
C VAL A 55 3.50 13.49 -10.09
N LEU A 56 4.34 13.15 -9.13
CA LEU A 56 4.16 11.98 -8.28
C LEU A 56 3.26 12.37 -7.10
N ALA A 57 2.12 11.72 -6.99
CA ALA A 57 1.25 11.83 -5.82
C ALA A 57 1.57 10.67 -4.86
N ILE A 58 1.72 10.99 -3.58
CA ILE A 58 2.04 10.02 -2.54
C ILE A 58 0.93 10.07 -1.50
N ARG A 59 0.32 8.92 -1.21
CA ARG A 59 -0.55 8.76 -0.05
C ARG A 59 0.09 7.81 0.94
N THR A 60 0.13 8.19 2.21
CA THR A 60 0.58 7.31 3.28
C THR A 60 -0.61 6.78 4.08
N ALA A 61 -0.44 5.59 4.64
CA ALA A 61 -1.37 4.98 5.57
C ALA A 61 -0.60 4.29 6.70
N ARG A 62 -1.14 4.32 7.92
CA ARG A 62 -0.56 3.58 9.04
C ARG A 62 -0.94 2.10 8.97
N LEU A 63 0.04 1.25 9.24
CA LEU A 63 -0.10 -0.19 9.30
C LEU A 63 0.23 -0.70 10.71
N GLU A 64 -0.55 -1.65 11.20
CA GLU A 64 -0.20 -2.47 12.35
C GLU A 64 0.80 -3.56 11.98
N ALA A 65 0.59 -4.19 10.83
CA ALA A 65 1.42 -5.29 10.35
C ALA A 65 1.38 -5.41 8.82
N VAL A 66 2.43 -6.05 8.29
CA VAL A 66 2.49 -6.59 6.93
C VAL A 66 2.79 -8.08 7.07
N VAL A 67 1.88 -8.93 6.61
CA VAL A 67 2.03 -10.38 6.65
C VAL A 67 2.43 -10.87 5.26
N THR A 68 3.47 -11.70 5.17
CA THR A 68 3.93 -12.30 3.91
C THR A 68 3.71 -13.81 3.96
N ALA A 69 3.01 -14.35 2.97
CA ALA A 69 2.75 -15.78 2.89
C ALA A 69 4.07 -16.56 2.74
N GLY A 70 4.31 -17.54 3.63
CA GLY A 70 5.48 -18.42 3.57
C GLY A 70 6.78 -17.85 4.14
N ALA A 71 6.78 -16.65 4.72
CA ALA A 71 7.97 -16.10 5.37
C ALA A 71 8.15 -16.69 6.79
N THR A 72 9.06 -17.65 6.94
CA THR A 72 9.72 -17.94 8.21
C THR A 72 10.97 -17.07 8.31
N ASP A 73 11.02 -16.17 9.29
CA ASP A 73 12.09 -15.22 9.60
C ASP A 73 13.46 -15.49 8.95
N ALA A 74 13.83 -14.76 7.90
CA ALA A 74 15.22 -14.59 7.48
C ALA A 74 15.42 -13.32 6.64
N GLY A 75 16.20 -12.38 7.19
CA GLY A 75 16.47 -11.06 6.62
C GLY A 75 17.16 -11.09 5.26
N ALA A 76 16.51 -10.49 4.27
CA ALA A 76 17.09 -9.85 3.11
C ALA A 76 16.98 -8.31 3.28
N PRO A 77 17.66 -7.46 2.48
CA PRO A 77 17.74 -6.03 2.75
C PRO A 77 16.34 -5.40 2.71
N GLY A 78 15.85 -4.94 3.87
CA GLY A 78 14.47 -4.48 4.07
C GLY A 78 13.86 -4.86 5.42
N GLY A 79 14.38 -5.88 6.12
CA GLY A 79 13.86 -6.28 7.43
C GLY A 79 12.48 -6.96 7.38
N PRO A 80 12.03 -7.58 8.49
CA PRO A 80 10.72 -8.23 8.54
C PRO A 80 9.60 -7.21 8.29
N GLY A 81 8.71 -7.50 7.34
CA GLY A 81 7.57 -6.64 6.98
C GLY A 81 7.83 -5.55 5.93
N ALA A 82 8.97 -5.58 5.21
CA ALA A 82 9.16 -4.70 4.06
C ALA A 82 8.41 -5.20 2.82
N LEU A 83 7.61 -4.32 2.23
CA LEU A 83 6.93 -4.52 0.95
C LEU A 83 7.47 -3.48 -0.04
N ASP A 84 7.82 -3.91 -1.25
CA ASP A 84 8.04 -3.02 -2.39
C ASP A 84 7.52 -3.71 -3.65
N THR A 85 6.33 -3.33 -4.10
CA THR A 85 5.69 -3.95 -5.27
C THR A 85 4.89 -2.93 -6.06
N THR A 86 4.62 -3.20 -7.33
CA THR A 86 3.72 -2.40 -8.15
C THR A 86 2.48 -3.21 -8.48
N VAL A 87 1.30 -2.64 -8.24
CA VAL A 87 0.01 -3.31 -8.45
C VAL A 87 -0.91 -2.45 -9.31
N SER A 88 -1.96 -3.06 -9.86
CA SER A 88 -3.08 -2.31 -10.46
C SER A 88 -3.80 -1.47 -9.39
N ALA A 89 -4.02 -0.19 -9.66
CA ALA A 89 -4.79 0.68 -8.78
C ALA A 89 -6.25 0.21 -8.66
N GLY A 90 -6.83 -0.28 -9.76
CA GLY A 90 -8.19 -0.82 -9.80
C GLY A 90 -8.35 -2.04 -8.90
N GLN A 91 -7.49 -3.06 -9.08
CA GLN A 91 -7.55 -4.27 -8.25
C GLN A 91 -7.31 -3.97 -6.77
N PHE A 92 -6.47 -2.98 -6.46
CA PHE A 92 -6.23 -2.60 -5.07
C PHE A 92 -7.44 -1.86 -4.47
N ALA A 93 -8.11 -0.99 -5.24
CA ALA A 93 -9.35 -0.36 -4.82
C ALA A 93 -10.46 -1.40 -4.59
N ASP A 94 -10.59 -2.40 -5.47
CA ASP A 94 -11.56 -3.49 -5.31
C ASP A 94 -11.27 -4.32 -4.05
N ALA A 95 -9.98 -4.57 -3.73
CA ALA A 95 -9.59 -5.28 -2.51
C ALA A 95 -9.94 -4.48 -1.23
N LEU A 96 -9.78 -3.15 -1.25
CA LEU A 96 -10.15 -2.27 -0.14
C LEU A 96 -11.68 -2.26 0.07
N ASP A 97 -12.46 -2.18 -1.01
CA ASP A 97 -13.93 -2.20 -0.96
C ASP A 97 -14.47 -3.55 -0.46
N ALA A 98 -13.88 -4.66 -0.94
CA ALA A 98 -14.21 -6.00 -0.47
C ALA A 98 -13.90 -6.19 1.03
N ALA A 99 -12.80 -5.63 1.52
CA ALA A 99 -12.46 -5.67 2.94
C ALA A 99 -13.45 -4.83 3.79
N GLY A 100 -13.80 -3.63 3.32
CA GLY A 100 -14.67 -2.70 4.06
C GLY A 100 -16.15 -3.12 4.11
N SER A 101 -16.60 -3.95 3.17
CA SER A 101 -17.97 -4.49 3.12
C SER A 101 -18.18 -5.71 4.04
N GLY A 102 -17.10 -6.29 4.60
CA GLY A 102 -17.18 -7.27 5.69
C GLY A 102 -17.73 -6.62 6.97
N LYS A 103 -18.35 -7.41 7.86
CA LYS A 103 -18.76 -6.95 9.21
C LYS A 103 -17.53 -6.64 10.07
N VAL A 104 -16.86 -5.53 9.80
CA VAL A 104 -15.79 -4.99 10.63
C VAL A 104 -16.45 -4.21 11.76
N THR A 105 -16.24 -4.63 12.99
CA THR A 105 -16.58 -3.78 14.13
C THR A 105 -15.62 -2.59 14.13
N ALA A 106 -16.07 -1.38 14.45
CA ALA A 106 -15.26 -0.14 14.35
C ALA A 106 -13.94 -0.14 15.18
N SER A 107 -13.69 -1.21 15.95
CA SER A 107 -12.49 -1.42 16.77
C SER A 107 -11.54 -2.48 16.20
N GLU A 108 -11.89 -3.18 15.12
CA GLU A 108 -11.04 -4.18 14.47
C GLU A 108 -10.36 -3.56 13.24
N GLY A 109 -9.03 -3.72 13.15
CA GLY A 109 -8.25 -3.21 12.02
C GLY A 109 -8.70 -3.82 10.70
N LEU A 110 -8.63 -3.02 9.62
CA LEU A 110 -8.99 -3.50 8.29
C LEU A 110 -7.83 -4.31 7.70
N THR A 111 -8.11 -5.52 7.24
CA THR A 111 -7.11 -6.39 6.62
C THR A 111 -7.36 -6.51 5.12
N VAL A 112 -6.33 -6.27 4.30
CA VAL A 112 -6.45 -6.19 2.84
C VAL A 112 -5.34 -6.98 2.17
N ALA A 113 -5.73 -7.93 1.33
CA ALA A 113 -4.77 -8.66 0.49
C ALA A 113 -4.16 -7.74 -0.57
N VAL A 114 -2.85 -7.82 -0.76
CA VAL A 114 -2.15 -7.11 -1.83
C VAL A 114 -2.40 -7.84 -3.17
N PRO A 115 -2.86 -7.14 -4.22
CA PRO A 115 -3.03 -7.74 -5.54
C PRO A 115 -1.73 -8.28 -6.13
N GLU A 116 -1.86 -9.06 -7.20
CA GLU A 116 -0.70 -9.56 -7.95
C GLU A 116 0.14 -8.39 -8.49
N ALA A 117 1.46 -8.59 -8.45
CA ALA A 117 2.39 -7.61 -8.99
C ALA A 117 2.21 -7.48 -10.52
N VAL A 118 2.20 -6.26 -11.02
CA VAL A 118 2.17 -5.95 -12.44
C VAL A 118 3.47 -5.30 -12.88
N THR A 119 3.79 -5.43 -14.17
CA THR A 119 4.83 -4.61 -14.78
C THR A 119 4.37 -3.15 -14.75
N GLY A 120 4.97 -2.37 -13.87
CA GLY A 120 4.63 -0.97 -13.68
C GLY A 120 5.07 -0.06 -14.83
N PRO A 121 4.49 1.14 -14.92
CA PRO A 121 4.98 2.19 -15.81
C PRO A 121 6.44 2.54 -15.48
N PRO A 122 7.23 3.07 -16.44
CA PRO A 122 8.67 3.27 -16.28
C PRO A 122 9.08 4.07 -15.03
N TRP A 123 8.22 5.00 -14.59
CA TRP A 123 8.49 5.81 -13.39
C TRP A 123 8.51 4.97 -12.10
N ALA A 124 7.77 3.87 -12.02
CA ALA A 124 7.67 3.07 -10.80
C ALA A 124 9.03 2.48 -10.39
N GLY A 125 9.85 2.06 -11.37
CA GLY A 125 11.20 1.53 -11.14
C GLY A 125 12.31 2.58 -10.97
N LEU A 126 12.02 3.86 -11.22
CA LEU A 126 13.03 4.94 -11.22
C LEU A 126 13.03 5.77 -9.94
N LEU A 127 12.01 5.65 -9.10
CA LEU A 127 11.86 6.51 -7.93
C LEU A 127 12.63 5.99 -6.70
N PRO A 128 13.46 6.85 -6.06
CA PRO A 128 13.88 6.63 -4.68
C PRO A 128 12.68 6.78 -3.72
N PRO A 129 12.72 6.14 -2.54
CA PRO A 129 13.84 5.39 -1.97
C PRO A 129 13.93 3.94 -2.47
N ARG A 130 15.15 3.47 -2.73
CA ARG A 130 15.45 2.04 -2.97
C ARG A 130 15.64 1.23 -1.67
N GLY A 131 15.48 1.89 -0.52
CA GLY A 131 15.54 1.28 0.81
C GLY A 131 14.21 1.47 1.54
N GLY A 132 13.95 0.64 2.55
CA GLY A 132 12.72 0.69 3.33
C GLY A 132 12.59 1.92 4.24
N TRP A 133 11.39 2.11 4.79
CA TRP A 133 11.07 3.18 5.72
C TRP A 133 11.71 2.95 7.09
N ARG A 134 12.29 4.01 7.67
CA ARG A 134 12.81 4.01 9.04
C ARG A 134 12.24 5.20 9.80
N ARG A 135 11.80 4.96 11.03
CA ARG A 135 11.37 6.02 11.94
C ARG A 135 12.55 6.97 12.23
N VAL A 136 12.34 8.26 12.00
CA VAL A 136 13.32 9.30 12.32
C VAL A 136 12.85 10.02 13.60
N PRO A 137 13.70 10.18 14.62
CA PRO A 137 13.35 10.93 15.82
C PRO A 137 13.23 12.43 15.51
N GLY A 138 12.47 13.18 16.30
CA GLY A 138 12.48 14.65 16.25
C GLY A 138 11.17 15.32 15.84
N LEU A 139 10.11 14.57 15.53
CA LEU A 139 8.76 15.14 15.53
C LEU A 139 8.27 15.22 16.99
N PRO A 140 7.71 16.37 17.43
CA PRO A 140 7.20 16.48 18.79
C PRO A 140 6.13 15.41 19.03
N GLY A 141 6.28 14.67 20.12
CA GLY A 141 5.20 13.83 20.63
C GLY A 141 4.04 14.72 21.03
N THR A 142 2.83 14.35 20.63
CA THR A 142 1.60 14.88 21.21
C THR A 142 1.52 14.54 22.69
#